data_AF-A0A947K2Q9-F1
#
_entry.id   AF-A0A947K2Q9-F1
#
_cell.length_a   1.000
_cell.length_b   1.000
_cell.length_c   1.000
_cell.angle_alpha   90.00
_cell.angle_beta   90.00
_cell.angle_gamma   90.00
#
_symmetry.space_group_name_H-M   'P 1'
#
loop_
_entity.id
_entity.type
_entity.pdbx_description
1 polymer ?
#
loop_
_entity_poly.entity_id
_entity_poly.type
_entity_poly.pdbx_seq_one_letter_code
_entity_poly.pdbx_strand_id
1 'polypeptide(L)' 'MKTSAVGKIIFAFGIVTMFMYTTFTFLWALAGLALPFPLSVDNESFSLFQLLTPPLGAILMIAGGLIFGKKEKEVAL' A
#
# COMPACT_ATOMS: atom_id res chain seq x y z
N MET A 1 5.33 11.00 19.56
CA MET A 1 5.32 11.20 18.08
C MET A 1 4.05 11.98 17.72
N LYS A 2 4.13 13.10 16.99
CA LYS A 2 2.92 13.89 16.61
C LYS A 2 1.99 13.03 15.75
N THR A 3 0.74 12.83 16.18
CA THR A 3 -0.27 11.98 15.50
C THR A 3 -0.52 12.38 14.04
N SER A 4 -0.33 13.67 13.70
CA SER A 4 -0.40 14.17 12.32
C SER A 4 0.73 13.63 11.43
N ALA A 5 1.93 13.40 11.97
CA ALA A 5 3.01 12.77 11.25
C ALA A 5 2.70 11.28 11.00
N VAL A 6 2.08 10.61 11.97
CA VAL A 6 1.67 9.20 11.86
C VAL A 6 0.66 9.00 10.73
N GLY A 7 -0.39 9.84 10.66
CA GLY A 7 -1.38 9.75 9.59
C GLY A 7 -0.79 9.93 8.19
N LYS A 8 0.13 10.90 8.02
CA LYS A 8 0.85 11.11 6.75
C LYS A 8 1.74 9.93 6.37
N ILE A 9 2.44 9.33 7.34
CA ILE A 9 3.31 8.17 7.11
C ILE A 9 2.47 6.97 6.66
N ILE A 10 1.35 6.69 7.32
CA ILE A 10 0.45 5.58 6.95
C ILE A 10 -0.13 5.80 5.56
N PHE A 11 -0.54 7.04 5.26
CA PHE A 11 -1.05 7.41 3.94
C PHE A 11 -0.01 7.22 2.84
N ALA A 12 1.21 7.73 3.06
CA ALA A 12 2.32 7.58 2.12
C ALA A 12 2.69 6.11 1.93
N PHE A 13 2.66 5.30 2.99
CA PHE A 13 2.89 3.87 2.92
C PHE A 13 1.86 3.19 2.02
N GLY A 14 0.57 3.53 2.13
CA GLY A 14 -0.48 3.02 1.23
C GLY A 14 -0.24 3.36 -0.24
N ILE A 15 0.22 4.58 -0.54
CA ILE A 15 0.61 4.98 -1.91
C ILE A 15 1.77 4.13 -2.42
N VAL A 16 2.82 3.98 -1.62
CA VAL A 16 4.01 3.19 -1.98
C VAL A 16 3.60 1.74 -2.25
N THR A 17 2.75 1.15 -1.41
CA THR A 17 2.25 -0.22 -1.61
C THR A 17 1.53 -0.36 -2.95
N MET A 18 0.63 0.58 -3.29
CA MET A 18 -0.07 0.56 -4.58
C MET A 18 0.89 0.73 -5.76
N PHE A 19 1.80 1.70 -5.66
CA PHE A 19 2.77 1.98 -6.72
C PHE A 19 3.70 0.79 -6.98
N MET A 20 4.19 0.16 -5.92
CA MET A 20 5.01 -1.04 -6.02
C MET A 20 4.21 -2.15 -6.71
N TYR A 21 2.99 -2.45 -6.25
CA TYR A 21 2.18 -3.51 -6.86
C TYR A 21 1.96 -3.30 -8.36
N THR A 22 1.54 -2.10 -8.78
CA THR A 22 1.28 -1.82 -10.19
C THR A 22 2.55 -1.84 -11.02
N THR A 23 3.66 -1.30 -10.50
CA THR A 23 4.96 -1.30 -11.18
C THR A 23 5.51 -2.71 -11.32
N PHE A 24 5.45 -3.54 -10.27
CA PHE A 24 5.85 -4.95 -10.35
C PHE A 24 5.00 -5.72 -11.34
N THR A 25 3.68 -5.53 -11.33
CA THR A 25 2.78 -6.16 -12.32
C THR A 25 3.18 -5.79 -13.75
N PHE A 26 3.47 -4.50 -13.99
CA PHE A 26 3.90 -4.01 -15.30
C PHE A 26 5.25 -4.60 -15.72
N LEU A 27 6.25 -4.57 -14.84
CA LEU A 27 7.57 -5.15 -15.11
C LEU A 27 7.49 -6.66 -15.35
N TRP A 28 6.60 -7.35 -14.64
CA TRP A 28 6.33 -8.77 -14.82
C TRP A 28 5.80 -9.08 -16.21
N ALA A 29 4.79 -8.31 -16.64
CA ALA A 29 4.22 -8.42 -17.98
C ALA A 29 5.27 -8.08 -19.07
N LEU A 30 6.10 -7.07 -18.82
CA LEU A 30 7.16 -6.67 -19.75
C LEU A 30 8.25 -7.74 -19.90
N ALA A 31 8.59 -8.44 -18.81
CA ALA A 31 9.58 -9.51 -18.81
C ALA A 31 9.08 -10.81 -19.49
N GLY A 32 7.79 -10.89 -19.85
CA GLY A 32 7.21 -12.06 -20.52
C GLY A 32 7.22 -13.33 -19.67
N LEU A 33 7.23 -13.19 -18.34
CA LEU A 33 7.30 -14.32 -17.42
C LEU A 33 5.98 -15.10 -17.45
N ALA A 34 6.06 -16.39 -17.80
CA ALA A 34 4.91 -17.29 -17.93
C ALA A 34 4.32 -17.78 -16.58
N LEU A 35 4.59 -17.07 -15.47
CA LEU A 35 4.01 -17.39 -14.17
C LEU A 35 2.78 -16.50 -13.92
N PRO A 36 1.71 -17.07 -13.33
CA PRO A 36 0.53 -16.30 -12.98
C PRO A 36 0.90 -15.22 -11.94
N PHE A 37 0.39 -14.00 -12.16
CA PHE A 37 0.48 -12.90 -11.21
C PHE A 37 -0.85 -12.75 -10.44
N PRO A 38 -0.85 -12.45 -9.12
CA PRO A 38 0.31 -12.35 -8.23
C PRO A 38 1.02 -13.70 -8.13
N LEU A 39 2.36 -13.67 -8.00
CA LEU A 39 3.21 -14.85 -7.85
C LEU A 39 2.51 -15.82 -6.90
N SER A 40 2.07 -16.94 -7.46
CA SER A 40 1.11 -17.82 -6.80
C SER A 40 1.60 -18.20 -5.40
N VAL A 41 0.63 -18.35 -4.50
CA VAL A 41 0.79 -18.54 -3.05
C VAL A 41 1.74 -19.68 -2.69
N ASP A 42 1.98 -20.58 -3.64
CA ASP A 42 2.79 -21.79 -3.50
C ASP A 42 4.31 -21.53 -3.59
N ASN A 43 4.74 -20.35 -4.05
CA ASN A 43 6.15 -19.97 -4.03
C ASN A 43 6.47 -19.18 -2.75
N GLU A 44 6.93 -19.88 -1.71
CA GLU A 44 7.33 -19.30 -0.42
C GLU A 44 8.30 -18.11 -0.58
N SER A 45 9.16 -18.15 -1.60
CA SER A 45 10.11 -17.08 -1.95
C SER A 45 9.46 -15.74 -2.27
N PHE A 46 8.16 -15.71 -2.59
CA PHE A 46 7.44 -14.52 -3.04
C PHE A 46 6.25 -14.15 -2.14
N SER A 47 6.14 -14.72 -0.94
CA SER A 47 5.00 -14.46 -0.04
C SER A 47 4.83 -12.98 0.33
N LEU A 48 5.91 -12.19 0.32
CA LEU A 48 5.86 -10.74 0.57
C LEU A 48 5.00 -9.98 -0.45
N PHE A 49 4.88 -10.47 -1.68
CA PHE A 49 4.03 -9.86 -2.71
C PHE A 49 2.54 -10.04 -2.44
N GLN A 50 2.15 -11.00 -1.59
CA GLN A 50 0.75 -11.18 -1.17
C GLN A 50 0.29 -10.08 -0.21
N LEU A 51 1.22 -9.45 0.53
CA LEU A 51 0.89 -8.31 1.37
C LEU A 51 0.72 -7.03 0.55
N LEU A 52 1.39 -6.91 -0.59
CA LEU A 52 1.35 -5.73 -1.45
C LEU A 52 0.10 -5.69 -2.33
N THR A 53 -1.10 -5.93 -1.79
CA THR A 53 -2.32 -5.94 -2.60
C THR A 53 -2.94 -4.54 -2.71
N PRO A 54 -3.59 -4.21 -3.85
CA PRO A 54 -4.30 -2.95 -4.03
C PRO A 54 -5.31 -2.63 -2.90
N PRO A 55 -6.10 -3.60 -2.38
CA PRO A 55 -6.99 -3.34 -1.26
C PRO A 55 -6.26 -2.90 0.02
N LEU A 56 -5.11 -3.49 0.35
CA LEU A 56 -4.35 -3.08 1.53
C LEU A 56 -3.81 -1.65 1.40
N GLY A 57 -3.26 -1.30 0.23
CA GLY A 57 -2.83 0.06 -0.07
C GLY A 57 -3.96 1.08 0.09
N ALA A 58 -5.16 0.76 -0.42
CA ALA A 58 -6.35 1.60 -0.27
C ALA A 58 -6.78 1.77 1.21
N ILE A 59 -6.78 0.68 1.98
CA ILE A 59 -7.11 0.71 3.41
C ILE A 59 -6.12 1.61 4.18
N LEU A 60 -4.83 1.48 3.89
CA LEU A 60 -3.78 2.31 4.51
C LEU A 60 -3.98 3.80 4.17
N MET A 61 -4.28 4.11 2.91
CA MET A 61 -4.59 5.50 2.52
C MET A 61 -5.82 6.03 3.25
N ILE A 62 -6.91 5.26 3.32
CA ILE A 62 -8.12 5.71 4.04
C ILE A 62 -7.83 5.90 5.53
N ALA A 63 -7.18 4.93 6.17
CA ALA A 63 -6.83 5.01 7.59
C ALA A 63 -5.88 6.18 7.89
N GLY A 64 -4.84 6.37 7.07
CA GLY A 64 -3.90 7.48 7.20
C GLY A 64 -4.58 8.84 7.02
N GLY A 65 -5.47 8.95 6.03
CA GLY A 65 -6.29 10.14 5.79
C GLY A 65 -7.24 10.46 6.94
N LEU A 66 -7.91 9.44 7.49
CA LEU A 66 -8.77 9.60 8.67
C LEU A 66 -7.99 10.03 9.91
N ILE A 67 -6.82 9.43 10.18
CA ILE A 67 -5.96 9.79 11.31
C ILE A 67 -5.45 11.23 11.19
N PHE A 68 -5.09 11.65 9.98
CA PHE A 68 -4.68 13.02 9.70
C PHE A 68 -5.84 14.01 9.87
N GLY A 69 -6.99 13.75 9.24
CA GLY A 69 -8.16 14.62 9.26
C GLY A 69 -8.86 14.72 10.62
N LYS A 70 -8.77 13.70 11.48
CA LYS A 70 -9.33 13.75 12.85
C LYS A 70 -8.74 14.87 13.70
N LYS A 71 -7.49 15.27 13.44
CA LYS A 71 -6.78 16.34 14.18
C LYS A 71 -7.10 17.74 13.64
N GLU A 72 -7.37 17.92 12.35
CA GLU A 72 -7.77 19.23 11.82
C GLU A 72 -9.11 19.69 12.43
N LYS A 73 -10.04 18.76 12.67
CA LYS A 73 -11.29 19.07 13.39
C LYS A 73 -11.11 19.35 14.88
N GLU A 74 -10.06 18.83 15.52
CA GLU A 74 -9.81 18.98 16.97
C GLU A 74 -9.05 20.28 17.32
N VAL A 75 -8.33 20.87 16.35
CA VAL A 75 -7.61 22.15 16.52
C VAL A 75 -8.46 23.35 16.05
N ALA A 76 -9.54 23.11 15.32
CA ALA A 76 -10.46 24.12 14.80
C ALA A 76 -11.71 24.36 15.69
N LEU A 77 -11.75 23.77 16.88
CA LEU A 77 -12.75 24.00 17.94
C LEU A 77 -12.07 24.64 19.15
#